data_AF-A0AAD9PFN5-F1
#
_entry.id   AF-A0AAD9PFN5-F1
#
_cell.length_a   1.000
_cell.length_b   1.000
_cell.length_c   1.000
_cell.angle_alpha   90.00
_cell.angle_beta   90.00
_cell.angle_gamma   90.00
#
_symmetry.space_group_name_H-M   'P 1'
#
loop_
_entity.id
_entity.type
_entity.pdbx_description
1 polymer ?
#
loop_
_entity_poly.entity_id
_entity_poly.type
_entity_poly.pdbx_seq_one_letter_code
_entity_poly.pdbx_strand_id
1 'polypeptide(L)'
;MCIDFRRNRIVISPIVINGEPVEQVDSFKYLGVMLDDIFSFTEHVITEHVTAGQKKSQQRLHVLRKLRAFYVDPLLLLRLYRSIIEPLNLLQHLLLPCSFCEKP
;
A
#
# COMPACT_ATOMS: atom_id res chain seq x y z
N MET A 1 26.34 -0.71 -2.71
CA MET A 1 25.10 0.03 -3.04
C MET A 1 25.45 1.51 -3.13
N CYS A 2 25.15 2.17 -4.25
CA CYS A 2 25.34 3.61 -4.42
C CYS A 2 23.95 4.23 -4.53
N ILE A 3 23.65 5.23 -3.69
CA ILE A 3 22.35 5.92 -3.64
C ILE A 3 22.59 7.36 -4.06
N ASP A 4 21.92 7.80 -5.12
CA ASP A 4 22.02 9.18 -5.60
C ASP A 4 20.86 10.02 -5.05
N PHE A 5 21.18 11.14 -4.40
CA PHE A 5 20.21 12.06 -3.77
C PHE A 5 19.97 13.33 -4.59
N ARG A 6 20.48 13.41 -5.84
CA ARG A 6 20.30 14.58 -6.71
C ARG A 6 18.82 14.82 -7.00
N ARG A 7 18.34 16.04 -6.69
CA ARG A 7 16.96 16.48 -6.97
C ARG A 7 16.65 16.70 -8.46
N ASN A 8 17.68 16.97 -9.28
CA ASN A 8 17.54 17.15 -10.71
C ASN A 8 17.86 15.85 -11.43
N ARG A 9 16.87 15.29 -12.14
CA ARG A 9 17.06 14.09 -12.94
C ARG A 9 17.79 14.44 -14.22
N ILE A 10 19.00 13.94 -14.33
CA ILE A 10 19.71 13.83 -15.60
C ILE A 10 19.49 12.40 -16.05
N VAL A 11 19.29 12.16 -17.35
CA VAL A 11 19.29 10.80 -17.91
C VAL A 11 20.63 10.15 -17.52
N ILE A 12 20.57 9.16 -16.64
CA ILE A 12 21.76 8.52 -16.08
C ILE A 12 22.27 7.55 -17.14
N SER A 13 23.45 7.82 -17.69
CA SER A 13 24.15 6.87 -18.54
C SER A 13 24.36 5.55 -17.78
N PRO A 14 24.20 4.38 -18.43
CA PRO A 14 24.33 3.09 -17.77
C PRO A 14 25.66 2.99 -17.01
N ILE A 15 25.56 2.66 -15.72
CA ILE A 15 26.73 2.53 -14.85
C ILE A 15 27.46 1.26 -15.27
N VAL A 16 28.76 1.38 -15.57
CA VAL A 16 29.61 0.25 -15.92
C VAL A 16 30.47 -0.08 -14.71
N ILE A 17 30.33 -1.29 -14.17
CA ILE A 17 31.17 -1.79 -13.07
C ILE A 17 32.00 -2.93 -13.65
N ASN A 18 33.34 -2.84 -13.56
CA ASN A 18 34.27 -3.85 -14.07
C ASN A 18 34.14 -4.18 -15.58
N GLY A 19 33.67 -3.22 -16.39
CA GLY A 19 33.49 -3.41 -17.83
C GLY A 19 32.15 -4.03 -18.23
N GLU A 20 31.29 -4.40 -17.26
CA GLU A 20 29.95 -4.88 -17.52
C GLU A 20 28.90 -3.79 -17.21
N PRO A 21 27.91 -3.58 -18.11
CA PRO A 21 26.83 -2.63 -17.86
C PRO A 21 25.89 -3.17 -16.78
N VAL A 22 25.54 -2.33 -15.82
CA VAL A 22 24.57 -2.68 -14.77
C VAL A 22 23.16 -2.55 -15.33
N GLU A 23 22.38 -3.62 -15.19
CA GLU A 23 20.95 -3.66 -15.53
C GLU A 23 20.19 -2.59 -14.72
N GLN A 24 19.49 -1.70 -15.43
CA GLN A 24 18.56 -0.74 -14.84
C GLN A 24 17.16 -1.36 -14.85
N VAL A 25 16.51 -1.40 -13.69
CA VAL A 25 15.19 -2.01 -13.52
C VAL A 25 14.28 -0.99 -12.86
N ASP A 26 13.08 -0.84 -13.41
CA ASP A 26 12.18 0.26 -13.07
C ASP A 26 11.69 0.26 -11.60
N SER A 27 11.74 -0.92 -10.99
CA SER A 27 11.43 -1.14 -9.58
C SER A 27 12.23 -2.33 -9.06
N PHE A 28 12.71 -2.24 -7.81
CA PHE A 28 13.40 -3.35 -7.17
C PHE A 28 12.96 -3.53 -5.72
N LYS A 29 12.92 -4.79 -5.29
CA LYS A 29 12.58 -5.15 -3.92
C LYS A 29 13.84 -5.29 -3.09
N TYR A 30 13.97 -4.47 -2.05
CA TYR A 30 15.07 -4.54 -1.09
C TYR A 30 14.54 -4.68 0.33
N LEU A 31 14.95 -5.75 1.03
CA LEU A 31 14.53 -6.04 2.41
C LEU A 31 13.00 -6.03 2.64
N GLY A 32 12.22 -6.30 1.59
CA GLY A 32 10.75 -6.27 1.66
C GLY A 32 10.11 -4.95 1.22
N VAL A 33 10.90 -3.91 1.00
CA VAL A 33 10.45 -2.59 0.52
C VAL A 33 10.56 -2.53 -1.00
N MET A 34 9.48 -2.11 -1.68
CA MET A 34 9.51 -1.80 -3.10
C MET A 34 10.11 -0.41 -3.29
N LEU A 35 11.15 -0.34 -4.11
CA LEU A 35 11.87 0.88 -4.43
C LEU A 35 11.72 1.15 -5.92
N ASP A 36 11.01 2.22 -6.25
CA ASP A 36 10.86 2.69 -7.63
C ASP A 36 12.15 3.39 -8.10
N ASP A 37 12.33 3.55 -9.41
CA ASP A 37 13.39 4.40 -10.01
C ASP A 37 13.39 5.84 -9.50
N ILE A 38 12.20 6.29 -9.12
CA ILE A 38 11.95 7.63 -8.61
C ILE A 38 12.33 7.71 -7.11
N PHE A 39 12.68 6.57 -6.50
CA PHE A 39 12.76 6.37 -5.06
C PHE A 39 11.52 6.93 -4.34
N SER A 40 10.38 6.91 -5.03
CA SER A 40 9.09 7.20 -4.43
C SER A 40 8.68 6.00 -3.62
N PHE A 41 8.69 6.12 -2.29
CA PHE A 41 8.09 5.10 -1.43
C PHE A 41 6.56 5.00 -1.57
N THR A 42 5.97 5.66 -2.58
CA THR A 42 4.53 5.72 -2.77
C THR A 42 3.93 4.35 -2.99
N GLU A 43 4.55 3.50 -3.82
CA GLU A 43 4.04 2.15 -4.07
C GLU A 43 4.06 1.33 -2.77
N HIS A 44 5.17 1.36 -2.03
CA HIS A 44 5.29 0.66 -0.75
C HIS A 44 4.26 1.15 0.28
N VAL A 45 4.13 2.48 0.45
CA VAL A 45 3.21 3.08 1.42
C VAL A 45 1.76 2.79 1.07
N ILE A 46 1.38 2.91 -0.21
CA ILE A 46 0.03 2.57 -0.67
C ILE A 46 -0.25 1.09 -0.42
N THR A 47 0.69 0.21 -0.76
CA THR A 47 0.54 -1.24 -0.57
C THR A 47 0.43 -1.60 0.91
N GLU A 48 1.25 -1.00 1.78
CA GLU A 48 1.20 -1.20 3.22
C GLU A 48 -0.11 -0.71 3.82
N HIS A 49 -0.57 0.49 3.43
CA HIS A 49 -1.83 1.05 3.89
C HIS A 49 -3.02 0.19 3.46
N VAL A 50 -3.04 -0.25 2.20
CA VAL A 50 -4.07 -1.14 1.64
C VAL A 50 -4.08 -2.47 2.38
N THR A 51 -2.92 -3.10 2.55
CA THR A 51 -2.83 -4.41 3.22
C THR A 51 -3.18 -4.33 4.71
N ALA A 52 -2.81 -3.25 5.40
CA ALA A 52 -3.21 -3.00 6.78
C ALA A 52 -4.73 -2.79 6.92
N GLY A 53 -5.34 -2.06 5.98
CA GLY A 53 -6.79 -1.89 5.88
C GLY A 53 -7.52 -3.23 5.69
N GLN A 54 -7.02 -4.06 4.77
CA GLN A 54 -7.54 -5.40 4.52
C GLN A 54 -7.42 -6.32 5.74
N LYS A 55 -6.30 -6.28 6.48
CA LYS A 55 -6.16 -7.06 7.73
C LYS A 55 -7.20 -6.65 8.78
N LYS A 56 -7.44 -5.35 8.95
CA LYS A 56 -8.45 -4.83 9.89
C LYS A 56 -9.88 -5.21 9.49
N SER A 57 -10.21 -5.15 8.20
CA SER A 57 -11.53 -5.57 7.71
C SER A 57 -11.75 -7.07 7.91
N GLN A 58 -10.74 -7.90 7.63
CA GLN A 58 -10.80 -9.35 7.85
C GLN A 58 -10.98 -9.72 9.32
N GLN A 59 -10.30 -9.04 10.24
CA GLN A 59 -10.51 -9.24 11.68
C GLN A 59 -11.96 -8.97 12.10
N ARG A 60 -12.54 -7.88 11.62
CA ARG A 60 -13.95 -7.53 11.92
C ARG A 60 -14.94 -8.48 11.27
N LEU A 61 -14.68 -8.92 10.04
CA LEU A 61 -15.48 -9.96 9.38
C LEU A 61 -15.42 -11.29 10.12
N HIS A 62 -14.28 -11.65 10.70
CA HIS A 62 -14.14 -12.85 11.52
C HIS A 62 -15.08 -12.81 12.74
N VAL A 63 -15.18 -11.67 13.42
CA VAL A 63 -16.13 -11.48 14.52
C VAL A 63 -17.58 -11.63 14.04
N LEU A 64 -17.95 -11.02 12.90
CA LEU A 64 -19.29 -11.17 12.33
C LEU A 64 -19.61 -12.61 11.93
N ARG A 65 -18.65 -13.36 11.39
CA ARG A 65 -18.82 -14.79 11.08
C ARG A 65 -19.09 -15.61 12.35
N LYS A 66 -18.40 -15.31 13.46
CA LYS A 66 -18.67 -15.94 14.76
C LYS A 66 -20.07 -15.60 15.28
N LEU A 67 -20.49 -14.33 15.21
CA LEU A 67 -21.83 -13.93 15.64
C LEU A 67 -22.93 -14.62 14.82
N ARG A 68 -22.72 -14.80 13.52
CA ARG A 68 -23.63 -15.57 12.67
C ARG A 68 -23.75 -17.03 13.12
N ALA A 69 -22.65 -17.64 13.57
CA ALA A 69 -22.66 -19.01 14.09
C ALA A 69 -23.45 -19.17 15.40
N PHE A 70 -23.65 -18.09 16.16
CA PHE A 70 -24.51 -18.06 17.34
C PHE A 70 -25.99 -17.79 17.03
N TYR A 71 -26.41 -17.89 15.76
CA TYR A 71 -27.80 -17.68 15.32
C TYR A 71 -28.37 -16.30 15.68
N VAL A 72 -27.51 -15.28 15.72
CA VAL A 72 -27.95 -13.88 15.89
C VAL A 72 -28.86 -13.47 14.72
N ASP A 73 -29.89 -12.69 15.04
CA ASP A 73 -30.87 -12.17 14.07
C ASP A 73 -30.17 -11.53 12.84
N PRO A 74 -30.47 -11.99 11.61
CA PRO A 74 -29.87 -11.47 10.38
C PRO A 74 -30.01 -9.95 10.22
N LEU A 75 -31.10 -9.35 10.69
CA LEU A 75 -31.31 -7.90 10.64
C LEU A 75 -30.33 -7.15 11.54
N LEU A 76 -30.10 -7.67 12.74
CA LEU A 76 -29.09 -7.12 13.66
C LEU A 76 -27.68 -7.32 13.12
N LEU A 77 -27.37 -8.48 12.54
CA LEU A 77 -26.08 -8.75 11.91
C LEU A 77 -25.81 -7.81 10.74
N LEU A 78 -26.82 -7.48 9.93
CA LEU A 78 -26.72 -6.51 8.83
C LEU A 78 -26.43 -5.10 9.34
N ARG A 79 -27.07 -4.67 10.43
CA ARG A 79 -26.80 -3.36 11.05
C ARG A 79 -25.38 -3.28 11.60
N LEU A 80 -24.92 -4.34 12.26
CA LEU A 80 -23.54 -4.44 12.76
C LEU A 80 -22.50 -4.48 11.64
N TYR A 81 -22.81 -5.16 10.53
CA TYR A 81 -21.96 -5.16 9.34
C TYR A 81 -21.77 -3.74 8.81
N ARG A 82 -22.86 -3.00 8.62
CA ARG A 82 -22.81 -1.60 8.16
C ARG A 82 -22.03 -0.71 9.12
N SER A 83 -22.29 -0.80 10.42
CA SER A 83 -21.59 0.07 11.39
C SER A 83 -20.09 -0.24 11.55
N ILE A 84 -19.66 -1.48 11.32
CA ILE A 84 -18.28 -1.92 11.60
C ILE A 84 -17.41 -2.02 10.33
N ILE A 85 -17.96 -2.45 9.20
CA ILE A 85 -17.19 -2.72 7.96
C ILE A 85 -17.24 -1.53 6.99
N GLU A 86 -18.40 -0.91 6.82
CA GLU A 86 -18.62 0.21 5.89
C GLU A 86 -17.64 1.39 6.12
N PRO A 87 -17.36 1.85 7.35
CA PRO A 87 -16.41 2.95 7.56
C PRO A 87 -14.95 2.59 7.21
N LEU A 88 -14.57 1.31 7.30
CA LEU A 88 -13.21 0.89 6.91
C LEU A 88 -13.03 0.85 5.39
N ASN A 89 -14.03 0.34 4.68
CA ASN A 89 -14.01 0.31 3.23
C ASN A 89 -14.03 1.73 2.67
N LEU A 90 -14.80 2.63 3.28
CA LEU A 90 -14.86 4.04 2.89
C LEU A 90 -13.52 4.76 3.13
N LEU A 91 -12.87 4.52 4.27
CA LEU A 91 -11.53 5.06 4.58
C LEU A 91 -10.44 4.54 3.63
N GLN A 92 -10.56 3.29 3.16
CA GLN A 92 -9.59 2.72 2.21
C GLN A 92 -9.68 3.36 0.83
N HIS A 93 -10.89 3.73 0.36
CA HIS A 93 -11.09 4.42 -0.90
C HIS A 93 -10.75 5.93 -0.85
N LEU A 94 -10.88 6.60 0.30
CA LEU A 94 -10.56 8.03 0.43
C LEU A 94 -9.07 8.35 0.56
N LEU A 95 -8.22 7.37 0.92
CA LEU A 95 -6.78 7.57 1.15
C LEU A 95 -5.90 7.26 -0.07
N LEU A 96 -6.50 6.88 -1.19
CA LEU A 96 -5.92 6.86 -2.53
C LEU A 96 -6.53 8.06 -3.29
N PRO A 97 -5.94 9.28 -3.41
CA PRO A 97 -4.53 9.67 -3.23
C PRO A 97 -4.36 11.04 -2.52
N CYS A 98 -3.81 11.07 -1.31
CA CYS A 98 -3.25 12.31 -0.72
C CYS A 98 -1.72 12.28 -0.74
N SER A 99 -1.12 11.92 -1.87
CA SER A 99 0.33 12.07 -2.11
C SER A 99 0.64 13.20 -3.11
N PHE A 100 -0.36 13.99 -3.53
CA PHE A 100 -0.22 15.07 -4.51
C PHE A 100 -0.58 16.44 -3.91
N CYS A 101 -0.18 16.70 -2.67
CA CYS A 101 -0.20 18.05 -2.12
C CYS A 101 1.24 18.50 -1.82
N GLU A 102 2.06 18.58 -2.87
CA GLU A 102 3.20 19.48 -2.87
C GLU A 102 3.45 20.00 -4.29
N LYS A 103 3.34 21.33 -4.38
CA LYS A 103 3.77 22.29 -5.43
C LYS A 103 2.69 22.85 -6.34
N PRO A 104 2.78 24.14 -6.73
CA PRO A 104 3.99 25.00 -6.78
C PRO A 104 4.57 25.46 -5.45
#